data_AF-T2JLN5-F1
#
_entry.id   AF-T2JLN5-F1
#
_cell.length_a   1.000
_cell.length_b   1.000
_cell.length_c   1.000
_cell.angle_alpha   90.00
_cell.angle_beta   90.00
_cell.angle_gamma   90.00
#
_symmetry.space_group_name_H-M   'P 1'
#
loop_
_entity.id
_entity.type
_entity.pdbx_description
1 polymer ?
#
loop_
_entity_poly.entity_id
_entity_poly.type
_entity_poly.pdbx_seq_one_letter_code
_entity_poly.pdbx_strand_id
1 'polypeptide(L)'
;MDLEKKVKTPEAFVVACNKFIYTDILAYKQPSGNQKITTNKQLLELLKSAYESVADEEEWVHLGPFGSQLTKLSPSFDSRNYGYKKLSELVQSLGIFTVKKNQSHIMIKLK
;
A
#
# COMPACT_ATOMS: atom_id res chain seq x y z
N MET A 1 13.84 -0.33 36.04
CA MET A 1 12.41 -0.55 35.73
C MET A 1 12.20 0.09 34.38
N ASP A 2 12.66 -0.63 33.38
CA ASP A 2 12.89 -0.17 32.03
C ASP A 2 11.66 -0.58 31.24
N LEU A 3 10.74 0.36 31.07
CA LEU A 3 9.63 0.19 30.14
C LEU A 3 9.75 1.30 29.09
N GLU A 4 10.52 0.96 28.05
CA GLU A 4 10.64 1.69 26.81
C GLU A 4 9.25 2.06 26.26
N LYS A 5 8.91 3.34 26.36
CA LYS A 5 7.82 3.93 25.58
C LYS A 5 8.23 3.94 24.11
N LYS A 6 7.74 2.99 23.32
CA LYS A 6 7.72 3.12 21.84
C LYS A 6 6.76 4.22 21.44
N VAL A 7 7.24 5.46 21.48
CA VAL A 7 6.64 6.58 20.75
C VAL A 7 7.27 6.57 19.35
N LYS A 8 6.61 5.87 18.43
CA LYS A 8 6.72 6.08 16.98
C LYS A 8 5.55 7.01 16.64
N THR A 9 5.68 8.21 16.09
CA THR A 9 6.71 8.83 15.27
C THR A 9 6.43 10.33 15.38
N PRO A 10 7.40 11.22 15.68
CA PRO A 10 7.13 12.65 15.67
C PRO A 10 6.87 13.12 14.23
N GLU A 11 5.74 13.82 14.06
CA GLU A 11 5.32 14.53 12.86
C GLU A 11 6.39 15.56 12.44
N ALA A 12 7.36 15.12 11.64
CA ALA A 12 8.30 15.99 10.97
C ALA A 12 7.94 16.06 9.48
N PHE A 13 6.97 16.93 9.19
CA PHE A 13 7.06 17.93 8.12
C PHE A 13 7.29 17.39 6.68
N VAL A 14 6.17 17.09 6.04
CA VAL A 14 5.72 17.66 4.75
C VAL A 14 6.72 18.65 4.14
N VAL A 15 7.25 18.39 2.94
CA VAL A 15 7.54 19.40 1.90
C VAL A 15 7.95 18.75 0.56
N ALA A 16 7.21 19.14 -0.48
CA ALA A 16 7.55 19.28 -1.91
C ALA A 16 8.05 18.08 -2.74
N CYS A 17 7.22 17.62 -3.69
CA CYS A 17 7.37 18.04 -5.10
C CYS A 17 6.22 17.54 -6.01
N ASN A 18 5.47 18.52 -6.51
CA ASN A 18 4.86 18.70 -7.82
C ASN A 18 4.92 17.58 -8.88
N LYS A 19 3.74 17.39 -9.50
CA LYS A 19 3.49 17.32 -10.96
C LYS A 19 4.06 16.10 -11.70
N PHE A 20 3.18 15.28 -12.29
CA PHE A 20 2.98 15.20 -13.75
C PHE A 20 2.04 14.04 -14.12
N ILE A 21 1.10 14.39 -14.99
CA ILE A 21 0.25 13.60 -15.90
C ILE A 21 0.67 12.14 -16.12
N TYR A 22 -0.29 11.22 -16.10
CA TYR A 22 -0.37 10.16 -17.12
C TYR A 22 -1.83 9.95 -17.51
N THR A 23 -2.28 10.76 -18.46
CA THR A 23 -3.22 10.33 -19.49
C THR A 23 -2.58 9.18 -20.27
N ASP A 24 -3.41 8.24 -20.74
CA ASP A 24 -3.04 7.06 -21.54
C ASP A 24 -2.50 5.89 -20.68
N ILE A 25 -3.10 4.70 -20.62
CA ILE A 25 -3.41 3.82 -21.74
C ILE A 25 -4.56 2.85 -21.36
N LEU A 26 -5.58 2.79 -22.21
CA LEU A 26 -6.56 1.71 -22.31
C LEU A 26 -5.89 0.47 -22.91
N ALA A 27 -5.46 -0.49 -22.10
CA ALA A 27 -5.14 -1.83 -22.59
C ALA A 27 -5.30 -2.88 -21.48
N TYR A 28 -6.36 -3.68 -21.60
CA TYR A 28 -6.52 -4.94 -20.86
C TYR A 28 -5.42 -5.93 -21.29
N LYS A 29 -4.23 -5.82 -20.70
CA LYS A 29 -3.17 -6.84 -20.79
C LYS A 29 -2.38 -6.77 -19.49
N GLN A 30 -2.19 -7.92 -18.85
CA GLN A 30 -1.45 -8.04 -17.58
C GLN A 30 -0.19 -7.15 -17.62
N PRO A 31 0.04 -6.24 -16.66
CA PRO A 31 1.12 -5.29 -16.79
C PRO A 31 2.43 -5.96 -16.39
N SER A 32 3.08 -6.60 -17.37
CA SER A 32 4.53 -6.47 -17.50
C SER A 32 4.80 -5.03 -17.95
N GLY A 33 4.86 -4.10 -16.99
CA GLY A 33 4.90 -2.67 -17.27
C GLY A 33 5.61 -1.91 -16.17
N ASN A 34 6.90 -1.67 -16.40
CA ASN A 34 7.87 -0.95 -15.58
C ASN A 34 7.54 0.56 -15.39
N GLN A 35 6.27 0.93 -15.21
CA GLN A 35 5.91 2.29 -14.86
C GLN A 35 5.99 2.44 -13.34
N LYS A 36 7.04 3.17 -12.94
CA LYS A 36 7.55 3.54 -11.61
C LYS A 36 6.49 3.99 -10.58
N ILE A 37 5.48 3.17 -10.26
CA ILE A 37 4.52 3.38 -9.17
C ILE A 37 5.21 3.35 -7.81
N THR A 38 6.36 2.69 -7.72
CA THR A 38 7.34 2.79 -6.62
C THR A 38 7.81 4.22 -6.31
N THR A 39 7.47 5.22 -7.14
CA THR A 39 7.83 6.63 -6.90
C THR A 39 6.72 7.44 -6.25
N ASN A 40 5.49 6.91 -6.16
CA ASN A 40 4.39 7.62 -5.50
C ASN A 40 4.52 7.48 -3.98
N LYS A 41 5.26 8.40 -3.36
CA LYS A 41 5.51 8.42 -1.91
C LYS A 41 4.22 8.43 -1.09
N GLN A 42 3.22 9.21 -1.51
CA GLN A 42 1.93 9.31 -0.80
C GLN A 42 1.21 7.96 -0.76
N LEU A 43 1.20 7.22 -1.87
CA LEU A 43 0.65 5.87 -1.93
C LEU A 43 1.43 4.92 -1.02
N LEU A 44 2.76 4.97 -1.04
CA LEU A 44 3.60 4.13 -0.18
C LEU A 44 3.37 4.40 1.31
N GLU A 45 3.27 5.67 1.70
CA GLU A 45 3.01 6.10 3.07
C GLU A 45 1.61 5.70 3.52
N LEU A 46 0.60 5.87 2.67
CA LEU A 46 -0.76 5.41 2.93
C LEU A 46 -0.80 3.89 3.16
N LEU A 47 -0.14 3.11 2.29
CA LEU A 47 -0.10 1.65 2.41
C LEU A 47 0.65 1.20 3.66
N LYS A 48 1.76 1.86 4.01
CA LYS A 48 2.49 1.57 5.26
C LYS A 48 1.65 1.92 6.49
N SER A 49 1.04 3.10 6.52
CA SER A 49 0.19 3.53 7.64
C SER A 49 -1.02 2.62 7.83
N ALA A 50 -1.65 2.22 6.71
CA ALA A 50 -2.73 1.25 6.73
C ALA A 50 -2.24 -0.09 7.29
N TYR A 51 -1.08 -0.58 6.84
CA TYR A 51 -0.49 -1.83 7.30
C TYR A 51 -0.17 -1.78 8.79
N GLU A 52 0.52 -0.74 9.28
CA GLU A 52 0.85 -0.58 10.70
C GLU A 52 -0.39 -0.46 11.59
N SER A 53 -1.50 0.05 11.07
CA SER A 53 -2.78 0.10 11.80
C SER A 53 -3.46 -1.26 11.94
N VAL A 54 -3.10 -2.24 11.10
CA VAL A 54 -3.69 -3.60 11.11
C VAL A 54 -2.68 -4.67 11.51
N ALA A 55 -1.39 -4.35 11.46
CA ALA A 55 -0.28 -5.16 11.92
C ALA A 55 0.01 -4.78 13.38
N ASP A 56 -0.82 -5.27 14.31
CA ASP A 56 -0.58 -5.14 15.74
C ASP A 56 0.69 -5.92 16.14
N GLU A 57 0.57 -7.25 16.23
CA GLU A 57 1.65 -8.17 16.62
C GLU A 57 1.87 -9.28 15.58
N GLU A 58 1.02 -9.35 14.55
CA GLU A 58 1.11 -10.35 13.50
C GLU A 58 2.04 -9.91 12.38
N GLU A 59 2.90 -10.83 11.96
CA GLU A 59 3.82 -10.61 10.86
C GLU A 59 3.13 -10.63 9.48
N TRP A 60 1.95 -11.25 9.41
CA TRP A 60 1.12 -11.35 8.21
C TRP A 60 -0.24 -10.74 8.49
N VAL A 61 -0.72 -9.91 7.56
CA VAL A 61 -2.03 -9.29 7.67
C VAL A 61 -2.93 -9.72 6.52
N HIS A 62 -4.20 -9.97 6.83
CA HIS A 62 -5.21 -10.21 5.82
C HIS A 62 -5.45 -8.99 4.92
N LEU A 63 -5.51 -9.21 3.61
CA LEU A 63 -5.74 -8.16 2.62
C LEU A 63 -7.11 -7.48 2.79
N GLY A 64 -8.11 -8.19 3.32
CA GLY A 64 -9.45 -7.67 3.56
C GLY A 64 -9.44 -6.51 4.57
N PRO A 65 -9.07 -6.75 5.84
CA PRO A 65 -8.89 -5.71 6.86
C PRO A 65 -7.97 -4.57 6.40
N PHE A 66 -6.85 -4.91 5.74
CA PHE A 66 -5.96 -3.92 5.15
C PHE A 66 -6.64 -3.02 4.13
N GLY A 67 -7.42 -3.59 3.20
CA GLY A 67 -8.19 -2.85 2.22
C GLY A 67 -9.26 -1.96 2.86
N SER A 68 -9.97 -2.47 3.87
CA SER A 68 -10.92 -1.66 4.64
C SER A 68 -10.23 -0.50 5.36
N GLN A 69 -9.03 -0.71 5.91
CA GLN A 69 -8.25 0.35 6.54
C GLN A 69 -7.78 1.39 5.53
N LEU A 70 -7.40 0.99 4.31
CA LEU A 70 -7.06 1.93 3.25
C LEU A 70 -8.23 2.84 2.89
N THR A 71 -9.43 2.30 2.74
CA THR A 71 -10.63 3.11 2.46
C THR A 71 -10.98 4.04 3.62
N LYS A 72 -10.69 3.65 4.88
CA LYS A 72 -10.87 4.53 6.04
C LYS A 72 -9.87 5.70 6.05
N LEU A 73 -8.60 5.42 5.77
CA LEU A 73 -7.54 6.45 5.75
C LEU A 73 -7.62 7.34 4.50
N SER A 74 -8.02 6.76 3.37
CA SER A 74 -8.17 7.45 2.09
C SER A 74 -9.41 6.93 1.37
N PRO A 75 -10.58 7.57 1.55
CA PRO A 75 -11.82 7.17 0.88
C PRO A 75 -11.76 7.27 -0.65
N SER A 76 -10.86 8.11 -1.17
CA SER A 76 -10.62 8.27 -2.60
C SER A 76 -9.64 7.23 -3.17
N PHE A 77 -9.06 6.37 -2.33
CA PHE A 77 -8.14 5.33 -2.77
C PHE A 77 -8.88 4.28 -3.60
N ASP A 78 -8.38 4.06 -4.82
CA ASP A 78 -8.86 3.01 -5.71
C ASP A 78 -7.66 2.42 -6.48
N SER A 79 -7.48 1.10 -6.44
CA SER A 79 -6.37 0.43 -7.14
C SER A 79 -6.43 0.61 -8.67
N ARG A 80 -7.62 0.86 -9.22
CA ARG A 80 -7.84 1.08 -10.65
C ARG A 80 -7.27 2.40 -11.12
N ASN A 81 -7.20 3.41 -10.25
CA ASN A 81 -6.52 4.69 -10.54
C ASN A 81 -5.02 4.50 -10.79
N TYR A 82 -4.47 3.37 -10.38
CA TYR A 82 -3.08 2.97 -10.56
C TYR A 82 -2.89 1.88 -11.61
N GLY A 83 -3.95 1.52 -12.37
CA GLY A 83 -3.88 0.50 -13.42
C GLY A 83 -4.05 -0.95 -12.94
N TYR A 84 -4.45 -1.17 -11.68
CA TYR A 84 -4.64 -2.52 -11.13
C TYR A 84 -6.10 -2.83 -10.85
N LYS A 85 -6.56 -3.99 -11.34
CA LYS A 85 -7.94 -4.46 -11.12
C LYS A 85 -8.17 -4.90 -9.68
N LYS A 86 -7.11 -5.37 -9.01
CA LYS A 86 -7.16 -5.87 -7.64
C LYS A 86 -6.11 -5.17 -6.81
N LEU A 87 -6.47 -4.87 -5.56
CA LEU A 87 -5.53 -4.37 -4.55
C LEU A 87 -4.31 -5.29 -4.42
N SER A 88 -4.51 -6.61 -4.41
CA SER A 88 -3.42 -7.60 -4.31
C SER A 88 -2.36 -7.44 -5.40
N GLU A 89 -2.75 -7.08 -6.63
CA GLU A 89 -1.83 -6.89 -7.74
C GLU A 89 -1.06 -5.58 -7.58
N LEU A 90 -1.73 -4.51 -7.10
CA LEU A 90 -1.08 -3.23 -6.79
C LEU A 90 -0.01 -3.39 -5.71
N VAL A 91 -0.35 -3.99 -4.55
CA VAL A 91 0.63 -4.18 -3.46
C VAL A 91 1.76 -5.13 -3.85
N GLN A 92 1.51 -6.13 -4.70
CA GLN A 92 2.56 -7.00 -5.22
C GLN A 92 3.51 -6.24 -6.16
N SER A 93 2.97 -5.42 -7.06
CA SER A 93 3.75 -4.66 -8.04
C SER A 93 4.64 -3.59 -7.40
N LEU A 94 4.20 -3.01 -6.28
CA LEU A 94 4.98 -2.05 -5.51
C LEU A 94 6.28 -2.64 -4.92
N GLY A 95 6.38 -3.97 -4.81
CA GLY A 95 7.59 -4.66 -4.37
C GLY A 95 7.92 -4.53 -2.88
N ILE A 96 7.23 -3.66 -2.14
CA ILE A 96 7.41 -3.45 -0.68
C ILE A 96 6.63 -4.42 0.19
N PHE A 97 5.67 -5.16 -0.39
CA PHE A 97 4.93 -6.20 0.31
C PHE A 97 5.25 -7.58 -0.28
N THR A 98 5.26 -8.58 0.60
CA THR A 98 5.19 -9.98 0.23
C THR A 98 3.72 -10.41 0.27
N VAL A 99 3.20 -10.89 -0.85
CA VAL A 99 1.81 -11.35 -0.95
C VAL A 99 1.78 -12.88 -0.96
N LYS A 100 1.05 -13.48 -0.03
CA LYS A 100 0.76 -14.93 0.00
C LYS A 100 -0.72 -15.14 -0.26
N LYS A 101 -1.04 -16.04 -1.19
CA LYS A 101 -2.41 -16.46 -1.48
C LYS A 101 -2.60 -17.90 -1.01
N ASN A 102 -3.41 -18.09 0.02
CA ASN A 102 -3.97 -19.38 0.40
C ASN A 102 -5.36 -19.53 -0.23
N GLN A 103 -5.84 -20.75 -0.41
CA GLN A 103 -7.02 -21.14 -1.20
C GLN A 103 -8.17 -20.11 -1.22
N SER A 104 -8.55 -19.54 -0.07
CA SER A 104 -9.53 -18.43 0.03
C SER A 104 -8.99 -17.10 0.58
N HIS A 105 -7.79 -17.06 1.16
CA HIS A 105 -7.30 -15.87 1.88
C HIS A 105 -6.03 -15.30 1.25
N ILE A 106 -6.02 -13.98 1.03
CA ILE A 106 -4.82 -13.25 0.64
C ILE A 106 -4.25 -12.59 1.90
N MET A 107 -2.98 -12.86 2.16
CA MET A 107 -2.21 -12.25 3.23
C MET A 107 -1.06 -11.43 2.65
N ILE A 108 -0.73 -10.33 3.31
CA ILE A 108 0.37 -9.46 2.95
C ILE A 108 1.28 -9.30 4.16
N LYS A 109 2.57 -9.17 3.90
CA LYS A 109 3.59 -8.85 4.89
C LYS A 109 4.48 -7.75 4.36
N LEU A 110 4.76 -6.71 5.15
CA LEU A 110 5.72 -5.68 4.79
C LEU A 110 7.13 -6.30 4.73
N LYS A 111 7.89 -6.01 3.66
CA LYS A 111 9.28 -6.47 3.52
C LYS A 111 10.26 -5.63 4.34
#